data_AF-A0A177WBQ5-F1
#
_entry.id   AF-A0A177WBQ5-F1
#
_cell.length_a   1.000
_cell.length_b   1.000
_cell.length_c   1.000
_cell.angle_alpha   90.00
_cell.angle_beta   90.00
_cell.angle_gamma   90.00
#
_symmetry.space_group_name_H-M   'P 1'
#
loop_
_entity.id
_entity.type
_entity.pdbx_description
1 polymer ?
#
loop_
_entity_poly.entity_id
_entity_poly.type
_entity_poly.pdbx_seq_one_letter_code
_entity_poly.pdbx_strand_id
1 'polypeptide(L)'
;MCSSFTLLKPQGISRSPVVGSRSTTAMSRVSVSQSIAVRYATYGQEYNPSTLVRKRRFGFLKRLKTLGGRKILFRRMLKGRRRLTH
;
A
#
# COMPACT_ATOMS: atom_id res chain seq x y z
N MET A 1 9.54 -21.29 -40.43
CA MET A 1 8.47 -22.17 -39.94
C MET A 1 8.20 -21.83 -38.48
N CYS A 2 6.92 -21.93 -38.09
CA CYS A 2 6.28 -21.32 -36.95
C CYS A 2 6.92 -21.54 -35.58
N SER A 3 6.84 -20.54 -34.70
CA SER A 3 6.44 -20.83 -33.32
C SER A 3 5.57 -19.69 -32.80
N SER A 4 4.27 -19.95 -32.86
CA SER A 4 3.19 -19.04 -32.48
C SER A 4 3.09 -18.98 -30.95
N PHE A 5 3.38 -17.83 -30.35
CA PHE A 5 3.10 -17.60 -28.94
C PHE A 5 1.58 -17.47 -28.75
N THR A 6 0.95 -18.49 -28.19
CA THR A 6 -0.46 -18.45 -27.82
C THR A 6 -0.65 -17.65 -26.53
N LEU A 7 -1.44 -16.58 -26.63
CA LEU A 7 -1.88 -15.77 -25.50
C LEU A 7 -3.03 -16.51 -24.78
N LEU A 8 -2.75 -17.15 -23.65
CA LEU A 8 -3.78 -17.72 -22.77
C LEU A 8 -4.49 -16.57 -22.03
N LYS A 9 -5.76 -16.36 -22.38
CA LYS A 9 -6.71 -15.48 -21.73
C LYS A 9 -7.03 -16.01 -20.32
N PRO A 10 -6.87 -15.23 -19.23
CA PRO A 10 -7.38 -15.65 -17.93
C PRO A 10 -8.91 -15.58 -17.96
N GLN A 11 -9.55 -16.73 -17.84
CA GLN A 11 -11.00 -16.85 -17.67
C GLN A 11 -11.38 -16.42 -16.25
N GLY A 12 -12.50 -15.69 -16.15
CA GLY A 12 -12.97 -15.04 -14.93
C GLY A 12 -13.21 -16.01 -13.77
N ILE A 13 -12.96 -15.51 -12.57
CA ILE A 13 -13.29 -16.17 -11.31
C ILE A 13 -14.81 -16.13 -11.15
N SER A 14 -15.48 -17.25 -11.41
CA SER A 14 -16.87 -17.46 -11.04
C SER A 14 -17.00 -17.49 -9.52
N ARG A 15 -17.52 -16.41 -8.93
CA ARG A 15 -17.94 -16.42 -7.53
C ARG A 15 -19.32 -17.05 -7.47
N SER A 16 -19.38 -18.33 -7.16
CA SER A 16 -20.62 -19.01 -6.78
C SER A 16 -21.20 -18.37 -5.51
N PRO A 17 -22.52 -18.12 -5.42
CA PRO A 17 -23.13 -17.68 -4.18
C PRO A 17 -23.23 -18.90 -3.26
N VAL A 18 -22.46 -18.89 -2.17
CA VAL A 18 -22.69 -19.84 -1.06
C VAL A 18 -24.01 -19.45 -0.41
N VAL A 19 -25.07 -20.20 -0.71
CA VAL A 19 -26.34 -20.17 0.00
C VAL A 19 -26.10 -20.81 1.36
N GLY A 20 -25.78 -20.00 2.35
CA GLY A 20 -25.73 -20.40 3.75
C GLY A 20 -27.13 -20.36 4.37
N SER A 21 -27.61 -21.53 4.80
CA SER A 21 -28.85 -21.75 5.53
C SER A 21 -28.94 -20.83 6.76
N ARG A 22 -29.97 -19.98 6.82
CA ARG A 22 -30.21 -19.10 7.97
C ARG A 22 -30.83 -19.90 9.11
N SER A 23 -30.04 -20.29 10.09
CA SER A 23 -30.54 -20.73 11.39
C SER A 23 -31.18 -19.55 12.11
N THR A 24 -32.51 -19.51 12.17
CA THR A 24 -33.29 -18.54 12.95
C THR A 24 -33.23 -18.88 14.43
N THR A 25 -32.14 -18.55 15.10
CA THR A 25 -32.12 -18.50 16.56
C THR A 25 -32.58 -17.11 16.97
N ALA A 26 -33.83 -17.00 17.43
CA ALA A 26 -34.39 -15.79 18.00
C ALA A 26 -33.64 -15.47 19.30
N MET A 27 -32.51 -14.77 19.20
CA MET A 27 -31.81 -14.23 20.35
C MET A 27 -32.57 -12.99 20.82
N SER A 28 -33.12 -13.11 22.02
CA SER A 28 -33.63 -12.00 22.83
C SER A 28 -32.69 -10.81 22.77
N ARG A 29 -33.18 -9.68 22.26
CA ARG A 29 -32.43 -8.43 22.15
C ARG A 29 -32.21 -7.87 23.56
N VAL A 30 -31.09 -8.21 24.17
CA VAL A 30 -30.61 -7.48 25.35
C VAL A 30 -30.23 -6.08 24.86
N SER A 31 -31.05 -5.10 25.22
CA SER A 31 -30.78 -3.67 25.02
C SER A 31 -29.63 -3.24 25.93
N VAL A 32 -28.41 -3.65 25.60
CA VAL A 32 -27.22 -3.13 26.28
C VAL A 32 -27.07 -1.68 25.84
N SER A 33 -27.44 -0.76 26.73
CA SER A 33 -27.03 0.65 26.68
C SER A 33 -25.50 0.68 26.77
N GLN A 34 -24.83 0.51 25.63
CA GLN A 34 -23.39 0.62 25.55
C GLN A 34 -23.05 2.11 25.62
N SER A 35 -22.48 2.54 26.73
CA SER A 35 -21.84 3.85 26.85
C SER A 35 -20.81 3.99 25.73
N ILE A 36 -21.01 4.97 24.83
CA ILE A 36 -20.10 5.24 23.71
C ILE A 36 -18.79 5.80 24.29
N ALA A 37 -17.77 4.95 24.41
CA ALA A 37 -16.44 5.40 24.77
C ALA A 37 -15.85 6.23 23.62
N VAL A 38 -15.53 7.50 23.88
CA VAL A 38 -14.85 8.37 22.91
C VAL A 38 -13.42 7.84 22.71
N ARG A 39 -13.12 7.31 21.52
CA ARG A 39 -11.78 6.81 21.14
C ARG A 39 -11.00 7.92 20.44
N TYR A 40 -9.80 8.23 20.93
CA TYR A 40 -8.87 9.12 20.23
C TYR A 40 -8.20 8.40 19.05
N ALA A 41 -7.87 9.14 17.99
CA ALA A 41 -7.14 8.58 16.85
C ALA A 41 -5.76 8.06 17.30
N THR A 42 -5.49 6.79 17.01
CA THR A 42 -4.17 6.20 17.27
C THR A 42 -3.27 6.44 16.05
N TYR A 43 -2.22 7.24 16.23
CA TYR A 43 -1.14 7.42 15.26
C TYR A 43 -0.13 6.26 15.37
N GLY A 44 0.73 6.06 14.38
CA GLY A 44 1.73 4.98 14.37
C GLY A 44 1.80 4.15 13.09
N GLN A 45 0.97 4.46 12.09
CA GLN A 45 0.96 3.80 10.77
C GLN A 45 1.59 4.69 9.68
N GLU A 46 2.42 5.67 10.05
CA GLU A 46 3.03 6.62 9.11
C GLU A 46 4.05 5.93 8.21
N TYR A 47 4.78 4.98 8.76
CA TYR A 47 5.76 4.20 8.02
C TYR A 47 5.22 2.83 7.66
N ASN A 48 4.71 2.74 6.43
CA ASN A 48 4.40 1.48 5.76
C ASN A 48 5.52 1.14 4.76
N PRO A 49 6.37 0.14 5.05
CA PRO A 49 7.57 -0.12 4.26
C PRO A 49 7.21 -0.66 2.88
N SER A 50 7.56 0.09 1.83
CA SER A 50 7.45 -0.38 0.45
C SER A 50 8.64 0.11 -0.38
N THR A 51 9.41 -0.84 -0.94
CA THR A 51 10.65 -0.54 -1.66
C THR A 51 10.39 0.30 -2.91
N LEU A 52 9.35 -0.02 -3.67
CA LEU A 52 8.95 0.73 -4.87
C LEU A 52 8.64 2.20 -4.54
N VAL A 53 7.83 2.46 -3.51
CA VAL A 53 7.49 3.83 -3.10
C VAL A 53 8.74 4.56 -2.62
N ARG A 54 9.58 3.90 -1.81
CA ARG A 54 10.83 4.46 -1.31
C ARG A 54 11.77 4.89 -2.45
N LYS A 55 11.96 4.04 -3.46
CA LYS A 55 12.84 4.34 -4.59
C LYS A 55 12.25 5.39 -5.55
N ARG A 56 10.93 5.39 -5.77
CA ARG A 56 10.25 6.42 -6.59
C ARG A 56 10.27 7.81 -5.93
N ARG A 57 10.04 7.90 -4.62
CA ARG A 57 9.99 9.18 -3.89
C ARG A 57 11.38 9.72 -3.55
N PHE A 58 12.30 8.84 -3.15
CA PHE A 58 13.56 9.28 -2.53
C PHE A 58 14.84 8.73 -3.19
N GLY A 59 14.72 7.98 -4.29
CA GLY A 59 15.87 7.42 -5.02
C GLY A 59 16.65 8.46 -5.83
N PHE A 60 17.80 8.02 -6.35
CA PHE A 60 18.75 8.88 -7.10
C PHE A 60 18.13 9.49 -8.36
N LEU A 61 17.49 8.67 -9.19
CA LEU A 61 16.88 9.10 -10.46
C LEU A 61 15.82 10.20 -10.23
N LYS A 62 15.05 10.12 -9.14
CA LYS A 62 14.07 11.16 -8.79
C LYS A 62 14.73 12.50 -8.49
N ARG A 63 15.91 12.50 -7.86
CA ARG A 63 16.68 13.72 -7.59
C ARG A 63 17.29 14.28 -8.88
N LEU A 64 17.84 13.43 -9.74
CA LEU A 64 18.47 13.85 -10.98
C LEU A 64 17.49 14.50 -11.98
N LYS A 65 16.21 14.09 -11.96
CA LYS A 65 15.17 14.59 -12.89
C LYS A 65 14.89 16.10 -12.75
N THR A 66 15.05 16.69 -11.57
CA THR A 66 14.67 18.10 -11.31
C THR A 66 15.87 18.95 -10.97
N LEU A 67 15.83 20.24 -11.30
CA LEU A 67 16.90 21.18 -10.95
C LEU A 67 17.13 21.26 -9.42
N GLY A 68 16.04 21.32 -8.64
CA GLY A 68 16.11 21.30 -7.19
C GLY A 68 16.73 20.02 -6.62
N GLY A 69 16.40 18.86 -7.21
CA GLY A 69 16.99 17.59 -6.80
C GLY A 69 18.48 17.49 -7.09
N ARG A 70 18.97 18.05 -8.21
CA ARG A 70 20.41 18.15 -8.51
C ARG A 70 21.13 19.01 -7.47
N LYS A 71 20.56 20.16 -7.09
CA LYS A 71 21.11 21.02 -6.00
C LYS A 71 21.21 20.26 -4.67
N ILE A 72 20.22 19.41 -4.35
CA ILE A 72 20.28 18.55 -3.14
C ILE A 72 21.45 17.58 -3.23
N LEU A 73 21.67 16.92 -4.38
CA LEU A 73 22.79 16.00 -4.56
C LEU A 73 24.14 16.72 -4.36
N PHE A 74 24.34 17.86 -5.01
CA PHE A 74 25.56 18.66 -4.84
C PHE A 74 25.80 19.04 -3.37
N ARG A 75 24.78 19.53 -2.66
CA ARG A 75 24.91 19.88 -1.24
C ARG A 75 25.27 18.67 -0.37
N ARG A 76 24.74 17.48 -0.69
CA ARG A 76 25.05 16.25 0.05
C ARG A 76 26.47 15.74 -0.24
N MET A 77 26.96 15.92 -1.47
CA MET A 77 28.33 15.62 -1.87
C MET A 77 29.32 16.55 -1.17
N LEU A 78 29.06 17.87 -1.19
CA LEU A 78 29.89 18.87 -0.50
C LEU A 78 29.97 18.62 1.02
N LYS A 79 28.89 18.13 1.63
CA LYS A 79 28.88 17.73 3.03
C LYS A 79 29.60 16.39 3.31
N GLY A 80 29.98 15.63 2.27
CA GLY A 80 30.65 14.33 2.42
C GLY A 80 29.73 13.22 2.93
N ARG A 81 28.42 13.24 2.63
CA ARG A 81 27.52 12.17 3.06
C ARG A 81 27.86 10.86 2.33
N ARG A 82 28.14 9.79 3.10
CA ARG A 82 28.40 8.43 2.57
C ARG A 82 27.31 7.92 1.60
N ARG A 83 26.05 8.30 1.82
CA ARG A 83 24.91 7.97 0.95
C ARG A 83 24.17 9.24 0.53
N LEU A 84 24.06 9.46 -0.78
CA LEU A 84 23.39 10.63 -1.33
C LEU A 84 21.85 10.46 -1.36
N THR A 85 21.36 9.27 -1.67
CA THR A 85 19.92 8.96 -1.73
C THR A 85 19.64 7.54 -1.23
N HIS A 86 18.37 7.13 -1.28
CA HIS A 86 17.91 5.78 -0.97
C HIS A 86 18.21 4.74 -2.04
#